data_AF-U2JBW4-F1
#
_entry.id   AF-U2JBW4-F1
#
_cell.length_a   1.000
_cell.length_b   1.000
_cell.length_c   1.000
_cell.angle_alpha   90.00
_cell.angle_beta   90.00
_cell.angle_gamma   90.00
#
_symmetry.space_group_name_H-M   'P 1'
#
loop_
_entity.id
_entity.type
_entity.pdbx_description
1 polymer ?
#
loop_
_entity_poly.entity_id
_entity_poly.type
_entity_poly.pdbx_seq_one_letter_code
_entity_poly.pdbx_strand_id
1 'polypeptide(L)'
;MIYDKENKLYYQITNDTEYLDVKIYKDEYAMKARMLGGLRYFFNVEGIKDTVGVPIVQFPVYKRPVNFESLELFNLSGIPNGELSVYNEYGIFAEAKIEGRDSLGNYHKNKYVYQSSIKIPLRYFKGLNSKNNLAIMIFMRGSRAIRIPDGRVSPIINSRGTNTSSEIDALSLDLDTWTHTWIDYELK
;
A
#
# COMPACT_ATOMS: atom_id res chain seq x y z
N MET A 1 -0.36 -1.97 16.63
CA MET A 1 -0.82 -1.63 15.27
C MET A 1 -2.18 -0.95 15.36
N ILE A 2 -2.49 -0.06 14.42
CA ILE A 2 -3.74 0.69 14.31
C ILE A 2 -4.54 0.09 13.16
N TYR A 3 -5.85 -0.11 13.33
CA TYR A 3 -6.72 -0.61 12.28
C TYR A 3 -7.26 0.53 11.41
N ASP A 4 -7.00 0.44 10.10
CA ASP A 4 -7.52 1.30 9.05
C ASP A 4 -8.75 0.64 8.42
N LYS A 5 -9.92 1.25 8.63
CA LYS A 5 -11.20 0.76 8.10
C LYS A 5 -11.33 0.95 6.60
N GLU A 6 -10.72 1.99 6.03
CA GLU A 6 -10.84 2.32 4.59
C GLU A 6 -10.04 1.32 3.76
N ASN A 7 -8.78 1.07 4.13
CA ASN A 7 -7.96 0.06 3.46
C ASN A 7 -8.17 -1.36 4.01
N LYS A 8 -8.92 -1.53 5.10
CA LYS A 8 -9.14 -2.81 5.80
C LYS A 8 -7.83 -3.52 6.11
N LEU A 9 -6.92 -2.82 6.76
CA LEU A 9 -5.61 -3.32 7.16
C LEU A 9 -5.21 -2.77 8.51
N TYR A 10 -4.22 -3.39 9.13
CA TYR A 10 -3.54 -2.89 10.30
C TYR A 10 -2.21 -2.30 9.87
N TYR A 11 -1.87 -1.13 10.39
CA TYR A 11 -0.57 -0.50 10.15
C TYR A 11 0.14 -0.18 11.45
N GLN A 12 1.46 -0.04 11.37
CA GLN A 12 2.28 0.56 12.40
C GLN A 12 3.35 1.39 11.72
N ILE A 13 3.47 2.64 12.15
CA ILE A 13 4.52 3.56 11.70
C ILE A 13 5.33 3.91 12.93
N THR A 14 6.64 3.74 12.85
CA THR A 14 7.61 4.06 13.90
C THR A 14 8.86 4.64 13.26
N ASN A 15 9.64 5.40 14.00
CA ASN A 15 10.97 5.79 13.54
C ASN A 15 11.98 5.63 14.67
N ASP A 16 13.23 5.40 14.29
CA ASP A 16 14.40 5.65 15.13
C ASP A 16 15.11 6.93 14.61
N THR A 17 16.34 7.18 15.07
CA THR A 17 17.12 8.35 14.65
C THR A 17 17.57 8.31 13.19
N GLU A 18 17.57 7.13 12.57
CA GLU A 18 18.10 6.90 11.23
C GLU A 18 17.02 6.51 10.22
N TYR A 19 15.95 5.85 10.63
CA TYR A 19 14.98 5.22 9.75
C TYR A 19 13.53 5.44 10.17
N LEU A 20 12.68 5.55 9.15
CA LEU A 20 11.23 5.37 9.24
C LEU A 20 10.88 3.91 8.89
N ASP A 21 10.05 3.28 9.72
CA ASP A 21 9.56 1.90 9.57
C ASP A 21 8.03 1.93 9.40
N VAL A 22 7.53 1.27 8.35
CA VAL A 22 6.11 1.07 8.07
C VAL A 22 5.80 -0.42 7.97
N LYS A 23 4.96 -0.93 8.87
CA LYS A 23 4.51 -2.32 8.89
C LYS A 23 3.04 -2.42 8.56
N ILE A 24 2.68 -3.43 7.78
CA ILE A 24 1.30 -3.75 7.40
C ILE A 24 0.97 -5.18 7.77
N TYR A 25 -0.24 -5.38 8.29
CA TYR A 25 -0.90 -6.68 8.38
C TYR A 25 -2.29 -6.56 7.77
N LYS A 26 -2.65 -7.43 6.83
CA LYS A 26 -3.95 -7.44 6.17
C LYS A 26 -4.42 -8.88 5.98
N ASP A 27 -5.60 -9.20 6.47
CA ASP A 27 -6.26 -10.50 6.29
C ASP A 27 -7.56 -10.37 5.48
N GLU A 28 -8.36 -9.34 5.75
CA GLU A 28 -9.55 -9.05 4.96
C GLU A 28 -9.18 -8.54 3.56
N TYR A 29 -9.59 -9.27 2.52
CA TYR A 29 -9.30 -9.02 1.10
C TYR A 29 -7.80 -8.84 0.80
N ALA A 30 -6.93 -9.56 1.50
CA ALA A 30 -5.48 -9.42 1.39
C ALA A 30 -4.91 -9.64 -0.02
N MET A 31 -5.65 -10.33 -0.89
CA MET A 31 -5.33 -10.46 -2.32
C MET A 31 -5.17 -9.10 -3.02
N LYS A 32 -5.79 -8.02 -2.53
CA LYS A 32 -5.63 -6.68 -3.09
C LYS A 32 -4.18 -6.17 -3.02
N ALA A 33 -3.42 -6.59 -2.01
CA ALA A 33 -2.02 -6.20 -1.85
C ALA A 33 -1.12 -6.64 -3.02
N ARG A 34 -1.54 -7.67 -3.76
CA ARG A 34 -0.84 -8.20 -4.94
C ARG A 34 -1.47 -7.79 -6.28
N MET A 35 -2.40 -6.83 -6.29
CA MET A 35 -3.07 -6.35 -7.50
C MET A 35 -2.31 -5.20 -8.19
N LEU A 36 -2.77 -4.85 -9.39
CA LEU A 36 -2.20 -3.79 -10.22
C LEU A 36 -2.19 -2.46 -9.44
N GLY A 37 -0.99 -1.93 -9.20
CA GLY A 37 -0.75 -0.71 -8.42
C GLY A 37 -0.41 -0.91 -6.94
N GLY A 38 -0.54 -2.14 -6.41
CA GLY A 38 0.00 -2.57 -5.12
C GLY A 38 -0.37 -1.68 -3.92
N LEU A 39 0.42 -1.79 -2.85
CA LEU A 39 0.47 -0.78 -1.79
C LEU A 39 1.48 0.29 -2.22
N ARG A 40 1.03 1.54 -2.16
CA ARG A 40 1.88 2.73 -2.31
C ARG A 40 1.83 3.56 -1.05
N TYR A 41 2.97 4.11 -0.71
CA TYR A 41 3.18 4.99 0.42
C TYR A 41 3.65 6.32 -0.12
N PHE A 42 2.94 7.38 0.24
CA PHE A 42 3.32 8.75 -0.12
C PHE A 42 3.70 9.47 1.16
N PHE A 43 4.84 10.16 1.15
CA PHE A 43 5.40 10.78 2.35
C PHE A 43 5.52 12.28 2.13
N ASN A 44 4.53 13.05 2.58
CA ASN A 44 4.56 14.49 2.50
C ASN A 44 5.26 15.07 3.74
N VAL A 45 6.47 15.58 3.53
CA VAL A 45 7.35 16.14 4.57
C VAL A 45 6.95 17.54 5.05
N GLU A 46 5.96 18.16 4.41
CA GLU A 46 5.39 19.45 4.82
C GLU A 46 4.22 19.27 5.80
N GLY A 47 3.78 18.03 6.02
CA GLY A 47 2.60 17.70 6.83
C GLY A 47 1.27 17.98 6.12
N ILE A 48 1.28 18.12 4.79
CA ILE A 48 0.07 18.41 4.00
C ILE A 48 -0.44 17.13 3.33
N LYS A 49 -1.76 16.97 3.24
CA LYS A 49 -2.42 15.81 2.60
C LYS A 49 -2.46 15.97 1.08
N ASP A 50 -1.28 16.03 0.47
CA ASP A 50 -1.07 16.12 -0.98
C ASP A 50 0.01 15.13 -1.44
N THR A 51 -0.18 14.59 -2.64
CA THR A 51 0.67 13.59 -3.30
C THR A 51 1.55 14.15 -4.42
N VAL A 52 1.36 15.43 -4.80
CA VAL A 52 2.11 16.04 -5.91
C VAL A 52 3.58 16.20 -5.52
N GLY A 53 4.48 15.55 -6.27
CA GLY A 53 5.93 15.72 -6.13
C GLY A 53 6.55 15.16 -4.84
N VAL A 54 5.77 14.44 -4.01
CA VAL A 54 6.26 13.86 -2.76
C VAL A 54 7.03 12.56 -2.99
N PRO A 55 7.91 12.15 -2.05
CA PRO A 55 8.49 10.81 -2.02
C PRO A 55 7.43 9.70 -2.04
N ILE A 56 7.65 8.69 -2.88
CA ILE A 56 6.75 7.55 -3.05
C ILE A 56 7.56 6.26 -2.93
N VAL A 57 7.02 5.31 -2.20
CA VAL A 57 7.47 3.91 -2.19
C VAL A 57 6.31 3.01 -2.61
N GLN A 58 6.51 2.12 -3.57
CA GLN A 58 5.57 1.05 -3.91
C GLN A 58 6.18 -0.30 -3.57
N PHE A 59 5.47 -1.08 -2.76
CA PHE A 59 5.88 -2.43 -2.43
C PHE A 59 4.67 -3.28 -1.99
N PRO A 60 4.44 -4.48 -2.58
CA PRO A 60 5.24 -5.13 -3.62
C PRO A 60 5.04 -4.48 -4.99
N VAL A 61 5.94 -4.80 -5.94
CA VAL A 61 5.79 -4.38 -7.34
C VAL A 61 4.93 -5.38 -8.08
N TYR A 62 3.86 -4.89 -8.71
CA TYR A 62 2.99 -5.74 -9.50
C TYR A 62 3.70 -6.19 -10.79
N LYS A 63 4.14 -7.45 -10.79
CA LYS A 63 4.55 -8.20 -11.97
C LYS A 63 3.80 -9.55 -11.99
N ARG A 64 3.93 -10.33 -13.06
CA ARG A 64 3.43 -11.71 -13.10
C ARG A 64 4.63 -12.66 -13.21
N PRO A 65 5.01 -13.40 -12.15
CA PRO A 65 4.47 -13.36 -10.77
C PRO A 65 4.79 -12.04 -10.04
N VAL A 66 4.05 -11.76 -8.95
CA VAL A 66 4.24 -10.54 -8.14
C VAL A 66 5.67 -10.53 -7.60
N ASN A 67 6.34 -9.38 -7.70
CA ASN A 67 7.73 -9.27 -7.30
C ASN A 67 7.82 -8.74 -5.86
N PHE A 68 8.25 -9.62 -4.96
CA PHE A 68 8.55 -9.29 -3.56
C PHE A 68 10.03 -8.95 -3.34
N GLU A 69 10.88 -9.11 -4.36
CA GLU A 69 12.32 -8.84 -4.32
C GLU A 69 12.66 -7.43 -4.83
N SER A 70 11.66 -6.68 -5.27
CA SER A 70 11.82 -5.29 -5.74
C SER A 70 10.80 -4.35 -5.12
N LEU A 71 11.17 -3.07 -5.08
CA LEU A 71 10.30 -1.94 -4.75
C LEU A 71 10.46 -0.83 -5.80
N GLU A 72 9.45 -0.01 -6.00
CA GLU A 72 9.58 1.21 -6.84
C GLU A 72 9.71 2.44 -5.94
N LEU A 73 10.66 3.31 -6.28
CA LEU A 73 10.95 4.55 -5.57
C LEU A 73 10.77 5.73 -6.51
N PHE A 74 10.16 6.80 -6.00
CA PHE A 74 10.07 8.07 -6.71
C PHE A 74 10.31 9.23 -5.75
N ASN A 75 10.99 10.28 -6.24
CA ASN A 75 11.20 11.55 -5.56
C ASN A 75 11.87 11.47 -4.17
N LEU A 76 12.64 10.40 -3.91
CA LEU A 76 13.54 10.34 -2.76
C LEU A 76 14.84 11.06 -3.11
N SER A 77 15.32 11.92 -2.22
CA SER A 77 16.49 12.75 -2.47
C SER A 77 17.75 11.90 -2.63
N GLY A 78 18.49 12.08 -3.72
CA GLY A 78 19.74 11.34 -3.97
C GLY A 78 19.54 9.88 -4.39
N ILE A 79 18.29 9.45 -4.66
CA ILE A 79 17.98 8.13 -5.18
C ILE A 79 17.32 8.29 -6.57
N PRO A 80 17.76 7.55 -7.59
CA PRO A 80 17.10 7.58 -8.89
C PRO A 80 15.69 7.03 -8.81
N ASN A 81 14.77 7.62 -9.57
CA ASN A 81 13.43 7.08 -9.72
C ASN A 81 13.48 5.73 -10.45
N GLY A 82 12.71 4.75 -9.98
CA GLY A 82 12.59 3.47 -10.66
C GLY A 82 12.47 2.27 -9.71
N GLU A 83 12.60 1.09 -10.28
CA GLU A 83 12.58 -0.18 -9.56
C GLU A 83 13.97 -0.54 -9.04
N LEU A 84 14.08 -0.85 -7.75
CA LEU A 84 15.30 -1.31 -7.10
C LEU A 84 15.05 -2.60 -6.32
N SER A 85 16.12 -3.33 -6.03
CA SER A 85 16.09 -4.46 -5.08
C SER A 85 15.60 -4.00 -3.70
N VAL A 86 14.87 -4.87 -3.01
CA VAL A 86 14.50 -4.66 -1.59
C VAL A 86 15.71 -4.68 -0.64
N TYR A 87 16.87 -5.13 -1.12
CA TYR A 87 18.17 -4.92 -0.50
C TYR A 87 19.02 -4.10 -1.47
N ASN A 88 19.01 -2.78 -1.32
CA ASN A 88 19.73 -1.84 -2.20
C ASN A 88 20.83 -1.08 -1.45
N GLU A 89 21.76 -0.51 -2.22
CA GLU A 89 22.91 0.26 -1.72
C GLU A 89 22.51 1.52 -0.92
N TYR A 90 21.27 1.99 -1.10
CA TYR A 90 20.75 3.14 -0.38
C TYR A 90 20.33 2.80 1.05
N GLY A 91 20.25 1.52 1.42
CA GLY A 91 19.81 1.08 2.75
C GLY A 91 18.31 1.16 2.97
N ILE A 92 17.52 1.16 1.87
CA ILE A 92 16.06 0.97 1.95
C ILE A 92 15.80 -0.53 1.94
N PHE A 93 15.03 -1.00 2.92
CA PHE A 93 14.69 -2.41 3.07
C PHE A 93 13.19 -2.64 2.95
N ALA A 94 12.79 -3.75 2.33
CA ALA A 94 11.41 -4.19 2.38
C ALA A 94 11.32 -5.72 2.43
N GLU A 95 10.32 -6.23 3.12
CA GLU A 95 9.98 -7.65 3.13
C GLU A 95 8.48 -7.81 3.17
N ALA A 96 7.96 -8.83 2.50
CA ALA A 96 6.56 -9.19 2.56
C ALA A 96 6.35 -10.67 2.38
N LYS A 97 5.24 -11.15 2.93
CA LYS A 97 4.74 -12.50 2.70
C LYS A 97 3.23 -12.49 2.51
N ILE A 98 2.74 -13.42 1.71
CA ILE A 98 1.32 -13.69 1.56
C ILE A 98 1.06 -15.19 1.66
N GLU A 99 0.21 -15.57 2.60
CA GLU A 99 -0.09 -16.98 2.91
C GLU A 99 -1.58 -17.25 2.66
N GLY A 100 -1.89 -18.36 2.00
CA GLY A 100 -3.27 -18.83 1.81
C GLY A 100 -3.75 -19.66 3.00
N ARG A 101 -5.04 -19.57 3.31
CA ARG A 101 -5.71 -20.46 4.27
C ARG A 101 -6.45 -21.55 3.50
N ASP A 102 -5.95 -22.77 3.52
CA ASP A 102 -6.48 -23.87 2.71
C ASP A 102 -7.91 -24.29 3.09
N SER A 103 -8.28 -24.11 4.36
CA SER A 103 -9.63 -24.39 4.88
C SER A 103 -10.71 -23.44 4.37
N LEU A 104 -10.35 -22.34 3.70
CA LEU A 104 -11.29 -21.34 3.21
C LEU A 104 -11.47 -21.41 1.69
N GLY A 105 -12.69 -21.15 1.24
CA GLY A 105 -13.01 -21.06 -0.19
C GLY A 105 -12.22 -19.94 -0.88
N ASN A 106 -11.99 -20.09 -2.18
CA ASN A 106 -11.12 -19.18 -2.97
C ASN A 106 -11.57 -17.71 -2.96
N TYR A 107 -12.86 -17.46 -2.77
CA TYR A 107 -13.44 -16.11 -2.76
C TYR A 107 -13.71 -15.58 -1.36
N HIS A 108 -13.42 -16.37 -0.32
CA HIS A 108 -13.63 -15.96 1.05
C HIS A 108 -12.75 -14.74 1.36
N LYS A 109 -13.31 -13.73 2.00
CA LYS A 109 -12.61 -12.45 2.26
C LYS A 109 -11.28 -12.62 2.99
N ASN A 110 -11.17 -13.63 3.87
CA ASN A 110 -9.97 -13.94 4.63
C ASN A 110 -9.13 -15.08 4.04
N LYS A 111 -9.27 -15.39 2.74
CA LYS A 111 -8.53 -16.48 2.09
C LYS A 111 -7.01 -16.31 2.21
N TYR A 112 -6.53 -15.07 2.27
CA TYR A 112 -5.10 -14.77 2.35
C TYR A 112 -4.78 -13.92 3.57
N VAL A 113 -3.55 -14.03 4.05
CA VAL A 113 -2.95 -13.12 5.04
C VAL A 113 -1.72 -12.51 4.41
N TYR A 114 -1.65 -11.19 4.39
CA TYR A 114 -0.53 -10.40 3.89
C TYR A 114 0.14 -9.67 5.05
N GLN A 115 1.47 -9.74 5.09
CA GLN A 115 2.30 -8.99 6.03
C GLN A 115 3.43 -8.33 5.27
N SER A 116 3.77 -7.09 5.63
CA SER A 116 4.94 -6.41 5.08
C SER A 116 5.59 -5.47 6.08
N SER A 117 6.86 -5.18 5.82
CA SER A 117 7.67 -4.19 6.53
C SER A 117 8.50 -3.41 5.51
N ILE A 118 8.58 -2.09 5.67
CA ILE A 118 9.42 -1.21 4.84
C ILE A 118 10.20 -0.29 5.77
N LYS A 119 11.51 -0.24 5.59
CA LYS A 119 12.42 0.62 6.36
C LYS A 119 13.16 1.57 5.43
N ILE A 120 13.03 2.88 5.67
CA ILE A 120 13.53 3.95 4.79
C ILE A 120 14.42 4.90 5.60
N PRO A 121 15.69 5.15 5.20
CA PRO A 121 16.53 6.13 5.87
C PRO A 121 15.95 7.54 5.82
N LEU A 122 15.90 8.22 6.96
CA LEU A 122 15.33 9.56 7.11
C LEU A 122 16.06 10.61 6.25
N ARG A 123 17.37 10.39 6.00
CA ARG A 123 18.22 11.29 5.18
C ARG A 123 17.73 11.52 3.75
N TYR A 124 16.87 10.64 3.21
CA TYR A 124 16.35 10.76 1.85
C TYR A 124 15.09 11.62 1.75
N PHE A 125 14.49 12.02 2.88
CA PHE A 125 13.36 12.94 2.91
C PHE A 125 13.85 14.39 2.97
N LYS A 126 13.97 15.03 1.80
CA LYS A 126 14.42 16.43 1.71
C LYS A 126 13.42 17.37 2.41
N GLY A 127 13.87 18.15 3.38
CA GLY A 127 13.04 19.17 4.07
C GLY A 127 12.47 18.73 5.42
N LEU A 128 12.71 17.49 5.84
CA LEU A 128 12.29 16.92 7.12
C LEU A 128 12.73 17.75 8.34
N ASN A 129 13.87 18.44 8.21
CA ASN A 129 14.57 19.18 9.27
C ASN A 129 13.79 20.37 9.87
N SER A 130 12.64 20.75 9.33
CA SER A 130 11.96 22.00 9.70
C SER A 130 10.73 21.84 10.60
N LYS A 131 10.06 20.68 10.60
CA LYS A 131 8.75 20.53 11.28
C LYS A 131 8.51 19.18 11.94
N ASN A 132 9.40 18.19 11.79
CA ASN A 132 9.26 16.80 12.28
C ASN A 132 7.92 16.11 11.93
N ASN A 133 7.11 16.70 11.06
CA ASN A 133 5.77 16.23 10.74
C ASN A 133 5.74 15.64 9.33
N LEU A 134 5.15 14.46 9.21
CA LEU A 134 4.91 13.74 7.99
C LEU A 134 3.41 13.52 7.85
N ALA A 135 2.84 13.85 6.68
CA ALA A 135 1.56 13.30 6.28
C ALA A 135 1.84 12.08 5.38
N ILE A 136 1.47 10.89 5.86
CA ILE A 136 1.74 9.62 5.19
C ILE A 136 0.42 9.08 4.63
N MET A 137 0.36 8.89 3.32
CA MET A 137 -0.78 8.22 2.69
C MET A 137 -0.44 6.75 2.44
N ILE A 138 -1.26 5.85 2.97
CA ILE A 138 -1.29 4.45 2.55
C ILE A 138 -2.37 4.32 1.48
N PHE A 139 -1.98 4.03 0.25
CA PHE A 139 -2.86 3.89 -0.90
C PHE A 139 -2.84 2.46 -1.41
N MET A 140 -4.02 1.85 -1.50
CA MET A 140 -4.23 0.57 -2.16
C MET A 140 -4.98 0.79 -3.46
N ARG A 141 -4.26 0.66 -4.59
CA ARG A 141 -4.88 0.77 -5.90
C ARG A 141 -5.78 -0.45 -6.16
N GLY A 142 -6.99 -0.20 -6.65
CA GLY A 142 -7.81 -1.25 -7.25
C GLY A 142 -7.40 -1.51 -8.72
N SER A 143 -7.94 -2.56 -9.32
CA SER A 143 -7.59 -3.00 -10.68
C SER A 143 -7.81 -1.95 -11.78
N ARG A 144 -8.65 -0.94 -11.53
CA ARG A 144 -8.98 0.10 -12.51
C ARG A 144 -7.81 1.03 -12.78
N ALA A 145 -7.69 1.46 -14.03
CA ALA A 145 -6.78 2.54 -14.41
C ALA A 145 -7.19 3.90 -13.81
N ILE A 146 -8.50 4.12 -13.68
CA ILE A 146 -9.13 5.39 -13.23
C ILE A 146 -10.05 5.10 -12.04
N ARG A 147 -9.93 5.93 -10.99
CA ARG A 147 -10.81 5.91 -9.81
C ARG A 147 -12.28 6.01 -10.22
N ILE A 148 -13.15 5.31 -9.49
CA ILE A 148 -14.60 5.47 -9.61
C ILE A 148 -14.97 6.88 -9.09
N PRO A 149 -15.66 7.72 -9.87
CA PRO A 149 -16.12 9.01 -9.38
C PRO A 149 -17.03 8.85 -8.16
N ASP A 150 -17.00 9.83 -7.25
CA ASP A 150 -17.82 9.79 -6.05
C ASP A 150 -19.33 9.66 -6.41
N GLY A 151 -20.04 8.82 -5.68
CA GLY A 151 -21.47 8.53 -5.91
C GLY A 151 -21.77 7.61 -7.09
N ARG A 152 -20.76 7.06 -7.80
CA ARG A 152 -20.96 6.04 -8.84
C ARG A 152 -20.77 4.63 -8.30
N VAL A 153 -21.58 3.70 -8.78
CA VAL A 153 -21.45 2.26 -8.50
C VAL A 153 -20.36 1.67 -9.39
N SER A 154 -19.57 0.74 -8.86
CA SER A 154 -18.62 0.01 -9.70
C SER A 154 -19.37 -0.76 -10.80
N PRO A 155 -18.99 -0.61 -12.08
CA PRO A 155 -19.50 -1.44 -13.17
C PRO A 155 -19.31 -2.93 -12.92
N ILE A 156 -18.33 -3.33 -12.08
CA ILE A 156 -18.12 -4.73 -11.75
C ILE A 156 -19.29 -5.36 -10.99
N ILE A 157 -20.10 -4.55 -10.31
CA ILE A 157 -21.34 -5.00 -9.66
C ILE A 157 -22.41 -5.24 -10.71
N ASN A 158 -22.47 -4.39 -11.75
CA ASN A 158 -23.49 -4.46 -12.80
C ASN A 158 -23.13 -5.42 -13.95
N SER A 159 -21.85 -5.76 -14.10
CA SER A 159 -21.34 -6.59 -15.21
C SER A 159 -21.32 -8.09 -14.90
N ARG A 160 -21.68 -8.49 -13.68
CA ARG A 160 -21.66 -9.89 -13.29
C ARG A 160 -22.96 -10.56 -13.70
N GLY A 161 -22.82 -11.70 -14.38
CA GLY A 161 -23.95 -12.49 -14.83
C GLY A 161 -24.83 -12.94 -13.66
N THR A 162 -26.04 -13.39 -13.96
CA THR A 162 -27.13 -13.73 -13.04
C THR A 162 -26.84 -14.85 -12.01
N ASN A 163 -25.60 -15.31 -11.84
CA ASN A 163 -25.21 -16.48 -11.04
C ASN A 163 -23.93 -16.30 -10.18
N THR A 164 -23.53 -15.07 -9.83
CA THR A 164 -22.40 -14.87 -8.90
C THR A 164 -22.86 -14.94 -7.43
N SER A 165 -21.98 -15.44 -6.54
CA SER A 165 -22.25 -15.41 -5.10
C SER A 165 -21.91 -14.03 -4.51
N SER A 166 -22.54 -13.69 -3.40
CA SER A 166 -22.27 -12.44 -2.67
C SER A 166 -20.80 -12.29 -2.26
N GLU A 167 -20.11 -13.40 -1.95
CA GLU A 167 -18.68 -13.41 -1.64
C GLU A 167 -17.82 -13.04 -2.86
N ILE A 168 -18.16 -13.59 -4.03
CA ILE A 168 -17.49 -13.28 -5.28
C ILE A 168 -17.64 -11.79 -5.58
N ASP A 169 -18.85 -11.24 -5.41
CA ASP A 169 -19.20 -9.84 -5.65
C ASP A 169 -18.46 -8.89 -4.71
N ALA A 170 -18.44 -9.21 -3.41
CA ALA A 170 -17.76 -8.41 -2.41
C ALA A 170 -16.24 -8.38 -2.63
N LEU A 171 -15.60 -9.53 -2.84
CA LEU A 171 -14.18 -9.60 -3.20
C LEU A 171 -13.92 -8.84 -4.51
N SER A 172 -14.85 -8.99 -5.46
CA SER A 172 -14.85 -8.33 -6.75
C SER A 172 -14.68 -6.82 -6.66
N LEU A 173 -15.59 -6.24 -5.89
CA LEU A 173 -15.68 -4.82 -5.62
C LEU A 173 -14.46 -4.30 -4.86
N ASP A 174 -13.98 -5.02 -3.86
CA ASP A 174 -12.78 -4.65 -3.09
C ASP A 174 -11.53 -4.64 -4.00
N LEU A 175 -11.47 -5.63 -4.89
CA LEU A 175 -10.61 -5.78 -6.07
C LEU A 175 -10.44 -4.51 -6.90
N ASP A 176 -11.58 -3.94 -7.23
CA ASP A 176 -11.77 -2.89 -8.23
C ASP A 176 -11.60 -1.49 -7.64
N THR A 177 -11.95 -1.33 -6.36
CA THR A 177 -12.04 -0.04 -5.68
C THR A 177 -10.69 0.46 -5.21
N TRP A 178 -10.40 1.74 -5.42
CA TRP A 178 -9.21 2.38 -4.86
C TRP A 178 -9.52 2.86 -3.44
N THR A 179 -8.63 2.57 -2.49
CA THR A 179 -8.78 2.97 -1.08
C THR A 179 -7.52 3.67 -0.59
N HIS A 180 -7.67 4.61 0.34
CA HIS A 180 -6.54 5.29 0.95
C HIS A 180 -6.87 5.86 2.32
N THR A 181 -5.82 6.07 3.11
CA THR A 181 -5.90 6.75 4.40
C THR A 181 -4.70 7.66 4.57
N TRP A 182 -4.96 8.89 5.02
CA TRP A 182 -3.93 9.84 5.43
C TRP A 182 -3.67 9.71 6.92
N ILE A 183 -2.39 9.67 7.28
CA ILE A 183 -1.91 9.54 8.65
C ILE A 183 -1.01 10.72 8.94
N ASP A 184 -1.36 11.50 9.95
CA ASP A 184 -0.51 12.57 10.46
C ASP A 184 0.47 11.93 11.47
N TYR A 185 1.78 12.03 11.19
CA TYR A 185 2.84 11.37 11.96
C TYR A 185 3.92 12.37 12.36
N GLU A 186 4.23 12.43 13.65
CA GLU A 186 5.35 13.21 14.20
C GLU A 186 6.53 12.27 14.47
N LEU A 187 7.69 12.63 13.91
CA LEU A 187 8.95 11.93 14.13
C LEU A 187 9.39 12.06 15.59
N LYS A 188 9.80 10.95 16.17
CA LYS A 188 10.24 10.82 17.55
C LYS A 188 11.76 10.79 17.67
#